data_AF-A0A0P9DK19-F1
#
_entry.id   AF-A0A0P9DK19-F1
#
_cell.length_a   1.000
_cell.length_b   1.000
_cell.length_c   1.000
_cell.angle_alpha   90.00
_cell.angle_beta   90.00
_cell.angle_gamma   90.00
#
_symmetry.space_group_name_H-M   'P 1'
#
loop_
_entity.id
_entity.type
_entity.pdbx_description
1 polymer ?
#
loop_
_entity_poly.entity_id
_entity_poly.type
_entity_poly.pdbx_seq_one_letter_code
_entity_poly.pdbx_strand_id
1 'polypeptide(L)'
;LSRICSSLHIPVEPAAWWAEHQQLSPSQRFMEFLRDVALAEAQAPIVIFIDEIDTTLNLDFRDDFFAAIRAMYNERASTPAYQQITFVLLGVATPTDLIQDRDRTPFNVGREIVLREFSYDDAAPLRDGLDAKLAVAEQEHGSPFEQEREPAPTPGDTMLRAIFAWTDGHPYLT
;
A
#
# COMPACT_ATOMS: atom_id res chain seq x y z
N LEU A 1 -11.35 1.95 15.47
CA LEU A 1 -12.69 2.16 14.89
C LEU A 1 -12.98 3.62 14.50
N SER A 2 -12.56 4.63 15.28
CA SER A 2 -12.91 6.04 15.03
C SER A 2 -12.60 6.57 13.63
N ARG A 3 -11.45 6.20 13.04
CA ARG A 3 -11.12 6.59 11.65
C ARG A 3 -12.10 5.99 10.65
N ILE A 4 -12.52 4.73 10.84
CA ILE A 4 -13.49 4.06 9.96
C ILE A 4 -14.84 4.76 10.05
N CYS A 5 -15.34 5.04 11.26
CA CYS A 5 -16.61 5.76 11.41
C CYS A 5 -16.58 7.13 10.74
N SER A 6 -15.49 7.89 10.95
CA SER A 6 -15.34 9.22 10.36
C SER A 6 -15.25 9.18 8.84
N SER A 7 -14.49 8.25 8.27
CA SER A 7 -14.29 8.16 6.81
C SER A 7 -15.53 7.63 6.08
N LEU A 8 -16.28 6.72 6.70
CA LEU A 8 -17.49 6.12 6.12
C LEU A 8 -18.78 6.85 6.54
N HIS A 9 -18.69 7.94 7.31
CA HIS A 9 -19.85 8.67 7.85
C HIS A 9 -20.83 7.79 8.63
N ILE A 10 -20.31 6.80 9.35
CA ILE A 10 -21.12 5.88 10.17
C ILE A 10 -21.54 6.58 11.46
N PRO A 11 -22.84 6.68 11.77
CA PRO A 11 -23.36 7.38 12.95
C PRO A 11 -23.27 6.52 14.23
N VAL A 12 -22.14 5.84 14.44
CA VAL A 12 -21.90 4.99 15.62
C VAL A 12 -20.76 5.58 16.44
N GLU A 13 -20.96 5.67 17.76
CA GLU A 13 -19.91 6.08 18.70
C GLU A 13 -18.93 4.90 18.88
N PRO A 14 -17.68 5.00 18.39
CA PRO A 14 -16.78 3.85 18.32
C PRO A 14 -16.38 3.30 19.69
N ALA A 15 -16.23 4.15 20.71
CA ALA A 15 -15.76 3.71 22.03
C ALA A 15 -16.85 2.93 22.78
N ALA A 16 -18.10 3.39 22.72
CA ALA A 16 -19.27 2.74 23.28
C ALA A 16 -19.49 1.38 22.63
N TRP A 17 -19.50 1.33 21.29
CA TRP A 17 -19.65 0.05 20.58
C TRP A 17 -18.54 -0.93 20.97
N TRP A 18 -17.29 -0.46 21.04
CA TRP A 18 -16.16 -1.30 21.45
C TRP A 18 -16.26 -1.80 22.90
N ALA A 19 -16.81 -0.97 23.79
CA ALA A 19 -17.01 -1.31 25.20
C ALA A 19 -18.18 -2.30 25.40
N GLU A 20 -19.23 -2.21 24.59
CA GLU A 20 -20.37 -3.14 24.62
C GLU A 20 -19.98 -4.56 24.18
N HIS A 21 -18.94 -4.70 23.35
CA HIS A 21 -18.47 -5.98 22.84
C HIS A 21 -17.27 -6.54 23.65
N GLN A 22 -17.18 -6.20 24.93
CA GLN A 22 -16.02 -6.53 25.78
C GLN A 22 -15.72 -8.02 25.96
N GLN A 23 -16.71 -8.87 25.74
CA GLN A 23 -16.61 -10.33 25.77
C GLN A 23 -15.80 -10.91 24.61
N LEU A 24 -15.61 -10.15 23.52
CA LEU A 24 -14.88 -10.60 22.33
C LEU A 24 -13.42 -10.16 22.37
N SER A 25 -12.55 -10.94 21.72
CA SER A 25 -11.16 -10.53 21.51
C SER A 25 -11.08 -9.26 20.64
N PRO A 26 -9.99 -8.48 20.71
CA PRO A 26 -9.83 -7.29 19.86
C PRO A 26 -10.03 -7.58 18.37
N SER A 27 -9.46 -8.68 17.86
CA SER A 27 -9.63 -9.10 16.48
C SER A 27 -11.10 -9.42 16.18
N GLN A 28 -11.80 -10.15 17.05
CA GLN A 28 -13.23 -10.44 16.86
C GLN A 28 -14.08 -9.16 16.84
N ARG A 29 -13.88 -8.22 17.78
CA ARG A 29 -14.60 -6.94 17.80
C ARG A 29 -14.42 -6.16 16.51
N PHE A 30 -13.18 -6.08 16.03
CA PHE A 30 -12.89 -5.39 14.78
C PHE A 30 -13.66 -6.00 13.61
N MET A 31 -13.70 -7.33 13.54
CA MET A 31 -14.36 -8.08 12.47
C MET A 31 -15.87 -7.95 12.51
N GLU A 32 -16.47 -8.05 13.70
CA GLU A 32 -17.90 -7.85 13.88
C GLU A 32 -18.29 -6.42 13.55
N PHE A 33 -17.48 -5.43 13.94
CA PHE A 33 -17.72 -4.04 13.56
C PHE A 33 -17.74 -3.87 12.04
N LEU A 34 -16.80 -4.47 11.33
CA LEU A 34 -16.76 -4.40 9.87
C LEU A 34 -17.97 -5.07 9.23
N ARG A 35 -18.42 -6.20 9.78
CA ARG A 35 -19.58 -6.95 9.29
C ARG A 35 -20.90 -6.23 9.56
N ASP A 36 -21.15 -5.93 10.84
CA ASP A 36 -22.48 -5.54 11.32
C ASP A 36 -22.72 -4.04 11.22
N VAL A 37 -21.65 -3.25 11.17
CA VAL A 37 -21.73 -1.79 11.10
C VAL A 37 -21.21 -1.29 9.75
N ALA A 38 -19.94 -1.54 9.44
CA ALA A 38 -19.33 -0.91 8.26
C ALA A 38 -19.96 -1.40 6.95
N LEU A 39 -20.11 -2.71 6.77
CA LEU A 39 -20.74 -3.30 5.58
C LEU A 39 -22.25 -3.05 5.50
N ALA A 40 -22.93 -2.92 6.64
CA ALA A 40 -24.37 -2.63 6.67
C ALA A 40 -24.69 -1.20 6.21
N GLU A 41 -23.83 -0.24 6.55
CA GLU A 41 -23.97 1.18 6.17
C GLU A 41 -23.31 1.50 4.81
N ALA A 42 -22.53 0.57 4.26
CA ALA A 42 -21.79 0.77 3.02
C ALA A 42 -22.72 0.84 1.79
N GLN A 43 -22.68 1.98 1.09
CA GLN A 43 -23.32 2.13 -0.22
C GLN A 43 -22.38 1.80 -1.39
N ALA A 44 -21.09 1.59 -1.11
CA ALA A 44 -20.04 1.33 -2.07
C ALA A 44 -18.98 0.40 -1.46
N PRO A 45 -18.13 -0.25 -2.29
CA PRO A 45 -17.06 -1.10 -1.79
C PRO A 45 -16.12 -0.35 -0.83
N ILE A 46 -15.81 -0.98 0.30
CA ILE A 46 -14.87 -0.49 1.31
C ILE A 46 -13.49 -1.09 1.02
N VAL A 47 -12.47 -0.24 0.94
CA VAL A 47 -11.08 -0.67 0.88
C VAL A 47 -10.36 -0.24 2.16
N ILE A 48 -9.80 -1.20 2.88
CA ILE A 48 -9.06 -0.97 4.12
C ILE A 48 -7.57 -1.15 3.81
N PHE A 49 -6.82 -0.06 3.91
CA PHE A 49 -5.37 -0.07 3.81
C PHE A 49 -4.79 -0.22 5.21
N ILE A 50 -3.91 -1.21 5.36
CA ILE A 50 -3.12 -1.45 6.55
C ILE A 50 -1.67 -1.31 6.13
N ASP A 51 -1.04 -0.24 6.58
CA ASP A 51 0.36 0.04 6.31
C ASP A 51 1.26 -0.46 7.44
N GLU A 52 2.55 -0.60 7.16
CA GLU A 52 3.58 -1.08 8.09
C GLU A 52 3.20 -2.42 8.75
N ILE A 53 2.71 -3.38 7.96
CA ILE A 53 2.31 -4.70 8.49
C ILE A 53 3.47 -5.44 9.18
N ASP A 54 4.71 -5.10 8.86
CA ASP A 54 5.90 -5.60 9.54
C ASP A 54 5.95 -5.19 11.02
N THR A 55 5.38 -4.04 11.40
CA THR A 55 5.25 -3.66 12.82
C THR A 55 4.30 -4.59 13.59
N THR A 56 3.32 -5.15 12.88
CA THR A 56 2.39 -6.12 13.48
C THR A 56 3.04 -7.46 13.78
N LEU A 57 4.24 -7.73 13.23
CA LEU A 57 4.98 -8.97 13.46
C LEU A 57 5.36 -9.18 14.94
N ASN A 58 5.43 -8.11 15.73
CA ASN A 58 5.79 -8.16 17.15
C ASN A 58 4.58 -8.11 18.09
N LEU A 59 3.34 -8.19 17.59
CA LEU A 59 2.14 -8.12 18.40
C LEU A 59 1.63 -9.51 18.80
N ASP A 60 1.24 -9.66 20.07
CA ASP A 60 0.74 -10.93 20.62
C ASP A 60 -0.53 -11.45 19.91
N PHE A 61 -1.27 -10.58 19.25
CA PHE A 61 -2.53 -10.91 18.56
C PHE A 61 -2.39 -11.00 17.03
N ARG A 62 -1.15 -10.97 16.50
CA ARG A 62 -0.87 -10.98 15.06
C ARG A 62 -1.57 -12.11 14.32
N ASP A 63 -1.37 -13.34 14.76
CA ASP A 63 -1.88 -14.52 14.05
C ASP A 63 -3.42 -14.52 14.05
N ASP A 64 -4.04 -14.04 15.12
CA ASP A 64 -5.51 -13.89 15.20
C ASP A 64 -6.03 -12.80 14.28
N PHE A 65 -5.29 -11.71 14.12
CA PHE A 65 -5.64 -10.65 13.19
C PHE A 65 -5.61 -11.12 11.73
N PHE A 66 -4.53 -11.78 11.30
CA PHE A 66 -4.44 -12.28 9.91
C PHE A 66 -5.36 -13.47 9.65
N ALA A 67 -5.56 -14.35 10.63
CA ALA A 67 -6.56 -15.41 10.52
C ALA A 67 -7.97 -14.85 10.39
N ALA A 68 -8.28 -13.74 11.07
CA ALA A 68 -9.55 -13.07 10.95
C ALA A 68 -9.75 -12.45 9.55
N ILE A 69 -8.75 -11.75 9.00
CA ILE A 69 -8.79 -11.26 7.61
C ILE A 69 -9.04 -12.42 6.63
N ARG A 70 -8.35 -13.56 6.82
CA ARG A 70 -8.56 -14.77 6.02
C ARG A 70 -9.98 -15.33 6.15
N ALA A 71 -10.54 -15.33 7.36
CA ALA A 71 -11.91 -15.78 7.58
C ALA A 71 -12.92 -14.91 6.82
N MET A 72 -12.77 -13.58 6.85
CA MET A 72 -13.57 -12.65 6.06
C MET A 72 -13.50 -12.91 4.55
N TYR A 73 -12.28 -13.18 4.05
CA TYR A 73 -12.10 -13.52 2.64
C TYR A 73 -12.86 -14.80 2.28
N ASN A 74 -12.78 -15.83 3.12
CA ASN A 74 -13.47 -17.10 2.87
C ASN A 74 -14.99 -16.97 2.94
N GLU A 75 -15.52 -16.12 3.82
CA GLU A 75 -16.96 -15.82 3.93
C GLU A 75 -17.54 -15.21 2.65
N ARG A 76 -16.71 -14.73 1.71
CA ARG A 76 -17.18 -14.27 0.39
C ARG A 76 -17.87 -15.36 -0.43
N ALA A 77 -17.60 -16.64 -0.13
CA ALA A 77 -18.20 -17.78 -0.81
C ALA A 77 -19.66 -18.02 -0.40
N SER A 78 -19.98 -17.76 0.87
CA SER A 78 -21.32 -17.95 1.48
C SER A 78 -22.13 -16.66 1.54
N THR A 79 -21.45 -15.53 1.77
CA THR A 79 -22.07 -14.26 2.14
C THR A 79 -21.60 -13.15 1.19
N PRO A 80 -22.40 -12.79 0.16
CA PRO A 80 -22.00 -11.83 -0.87
C PRO A 80 -21.60 -10.44 -0.35
N ALA A 81 -22.09 -10.02 0.82
CA ALA A 81 -21.72 -8.74 1.43
C ALA A 81 -20.20 -8.60 1.65
N TYR A 82 -19.48 -9.69 1.96
CA TYR A 82 -18.02 -9.65 2.14
C TYR A 82 -17.23 -9.40 0.86
N GLN A 83 -17.86 -9.47 -0.32
CA GLN A 83 -17.22 -9.08 -1.58
C GLN A 83 -17.03 -7.56 -1.66
N GLN A 84 -17.79 -6.79 -0.88
CA GLN A 84 -17.70 -5.33 -0.84
C GLN A 84 -16.53 -4.82 0.02
N ILE A 85 -15.91 -5.66 0.85
CA ILE A 85 -14.77 -5.24 1.67
C ILE A 85 -13.47 -5.84 1.14
N THR A 86 -12.46 -5.01 0.87
CA THR A 86 -11.14 -5.46 0.42
C THR A 86 -10.04 -4.93 1.33
N PHE A 87 -9.08 -5.79 1.65
CA PHE A 87 -7.90 -5.44 2.45
C PHE A 87 -6.71 -5.27 1.54
N VAL A 88 -5.98 -4.17 1.74
CA VAL A 88 -4.67 -3.93 1.15
C VAL A 88 -3.66 -3.91 2.29
N LEU A 89 -2.73 -4.85 2.25
CA LEU A 89 -1.66 -5.00 3.23
C LEU A 89 -0.38 -4.44 2.62
N LEU A 90 0.23 -3.46 3.28
CA LEU A 90 1.43 -2.75 2.82
C LEU A 90 2.52 -2.87 3.88
N GLY A 91 3.76 -3.06 3.45
CA GLY A 91 4.92 -3.19 4.34
C GLY A 91 5.86 -4.30 3.88
N VAL A 92 6.85 -4.59 4.71
CA VAL A 92 7.91 -5.57 4.39
C VAL A 92 7.64 -6.88 5.10
N ALA A 93 6.76 -7.71 4.52
CA ALA A 93 6.46 -9.03 5.08
C ALA A 93 6.15 -10.04 3.97
N THR A 94 6.67 -11.27 4.12
CA THR A 94 6.26 -12.41 3.30
C THR A 94 4.97 -13.02 3.86
N PRO A 95 4.17 -13.75 3.06
CA PRO A 95 2.99 -14.46 3.57
C PRO A 95 3.27 -15.40 4.76
N THR A 96 4.49 -15.95 4.82
CA THR A 96 4.96 -16.79 5.95
C THR A 96 5.26 -16.00 7.21
N ASP A 97 5.56 -14.70 7.12
CA ASP A 97 5.79 -13.85 8.29
C ASP A 97 4.46 -13.48 8.99
N LEU A 98 3.35 -13.47 8.24
CA LEU A 98 2.05 -13.04 8.74
C LEU A 98 1.38 -14.02 9.72
N ILE A 99 1.63 -15.33 9.58
CA ILE A 99 1.11 -16.36 10.49
C ILE A 99 2.28 -17.24 10.91
N GLN A 100 2.71 -17.10 12.17
CA GLN A 100 3.88 -17.83 12.70
C GLN A 100 3.51 -19.23 13.20
N ASP A 101 2.32 -19.38 13.78
CA ASP A 101 1.83 -20.68 14.21
C ASP A 101 1.72 -21.63 13.00
N ARG A 102 2.64 -22.60 12.96
CA ARG A 102 2.77 -23.54 11.84
C ARG A 102 1.65 -24.57 11.81
N ASP A 103 0.90 -24.71 12.90
CA ASP A 103 -0.30 -25.55 12.96
C ASP A 103 -1.52 -24.82 12.37
N ARG A 104 -1.43 -23.48 12.16
CA ARG A 104 -2.45 -22.69 11.46
C ARG A 104 -2.19 -22.66 9.97
N THR A 105 -3.27 -22.55 9.20
CA THR A 105 -3.16 -22.37 7.74
C THR A 105 -2.43 -21.07 7.41
N PRO A 106 -1.40 -21.11 6.55
CA PRO A 106 -0.70 -19.91 6.09
C PRO A 106 -1.63 -18.87 5.46
N PHE A 107 -1.21 -17.61 5.45
CA PHE A 107 -1.98 -16.54 4.83
C PHE A 107 -1.85 -16.59 3.30
N ASN A 108 -2.66 -17.44 2.65
CA ASN A 108 -2.58 -17.72 1.21
C ASN A 108 -3.76 -17.17 0.38
N VAL A 109 -4.55 -16.27 0.95
CA VAL A 109 -5.72 -15.67 0.29
C VAL A 109 -5.42 -14.34 -0.41
N GLY A 110 -4.23 -13.77 -0.14
CA GLY A 110 -3.79 -12.51 -0.71
C GLY A 110 -3.23 -12.67 -2.13
N ARG A 111 -3.31 -11.59 -2.91
CA ARG A 111 -2.54 -11.44 -4.15
C ARG A 111 -1.31 -10.60 -3.83
N GLU A 112 -0.14 -11.18 -3.97
CA GLU A 112 1.12 -10.47 -3.81
C GLU A 112 1.33 -9.49 -4.97
N ILE A 113 1.73 -8.26 -4.63
CA ILE A 113 2.14 -7.23 -5.58
C ILE A 113 3.56 -6.83 -5.18
N VAL A 114 4.53 -7.36 -5.90
CA VAL A 114 5.94 -7.02 -5.67
C VAL A 114 6.24 -5.68 -6.33
N LEU A 115 6.59 -4.68 -5.53
CA LEU A 115 7.14 -3.42 -6.00
C LEU A 115 8.62 -3.62 -6.31
N ARG A 116 8.97 -3.52 -7.59
CA ARG A 116 10.34 -3.69 -8.07
C ARG A 116 11.05 -2.34 -8.08
N GLU A 117 12.38 -2.41 -8.15
CA GLU A 117 13.21 -1.25 -8.45
C GLU A 117 12.80 -0.62 -9.78
N PHE A 118 13.00 0.69 -9.90
CA PHE A 118 12.69 1.39 -11.13
C PHE A 118 13.65 0.95 -12.23
N SER A 119 13.12 0.63 -13.41
CA SER A 119 13.96 0.65 -14.61
C SER A 119 14.27 2.09 -15.00
N TYR A 120 15.29 2.27 -15.83
CA TYR A 120 15.63 3.59 -16.37
C TYR A 120 14.44 4.23 -17.09
N ASP A 121 13.64 3.43 -17.79
CA ASP A 121 12.43 3.88 -18.50
C ASP A 121 11.29 4.25 -17.54
N ASP A 122 11.13 3.53 -16.43
CA ASP A 122 10.13 3.86 -15.40
C ASP A 122 10.41 5.23 -14.75
N ALA A 123 11.69 5.63 -14.70
CA ALA A 123 12.13 6.90 -14.16
C ALA A 123 12.10 8.06 -15.17
N ALA A 124 11.52 7.88 -16.36
CA ALA A 124 11.31 8.96 -17.32
C ALA A 124 10.64 10.22 -16.73
N PRO A 125 9.60 10.12 -15.85
CA PRO A 125 9.02 11.30 -15.21
C PRO A 125 10.02 12.07 -14.33
N LEU A 126 11.00 11.38 -13.72
CA LEU A 126 12.06 12.02 -12.95
C LEU A 126 13.02 12.78 -13.87
N ARG A 127 13.43 12.18 -15.00
CA ARG A 127 14.23 12.88 -16.03
C ARG A 127 13.54 14.16 -16.47
N ASP A 128 12.26 14.09 -16.80
CA ASP A 128 11.50 15.24 -17.29
C ASP A 128 11.41 16.34 -16.22
N GLY A 129 11.25 15.95 -14.95
CA GLY A 129 11.31 16.87 -13.82
C GLY A 129 12.69 17.51 -13.61
N LEU A 130 13.77 16.74 -13.77
CA LEU A 130 15.15 17.23 -13.69
C LEU A 130 15.44 18.21 -14.83
N ASP A 131 15.05 17.89 -16.06
CA ASP A 131 15.18 18.77 -17.22
C ASP A 131 14.43 20.09 -17.01
N ALA A 132 13.20 20.03 -16.50
CA ALA A 132 12.43 21.24 -16.19
C ALA A 132 13.10 22.12 -15.13
N LYS A 133 13.83 21.53 -14.17
CA LYS A 133 14.56 22.26 -13.14
C LYS A 133 15.90 22.81 -13.64
N LEU A 134 16.61 22.06 -14.48
CA LEU A 134 17.93 22.43 -15.00
C LEU A 134 17.84 23.40 -16.19
N ALA A 135 16.77 23.37 -16.99
CA ALA A 135 16.52 24.35 -18.04
C ALA A 135 16.38 25.79 -17.52
N VAL A 136 16.07 25.97 -16.23
CA VAL A 136 16.08 27.28 -15.55
C VAL A 136 17.51 27.80 -15.32
N ALA A 137 18.52 26.92 -15.33
CA ALA A 137 19.91 27.26 -15.03
C ALA A 137 20.77 27.58 -16.27
N GLU A 138 20.34 27.19 -17.48
CA GLU A 138 21.17 27.22 -18.69
C GLU A 138 20.72 28.24 -19.77
N GLN A 139 20.06 29.34 -19.39
CA GLN A 139 19.78 30.44 -20.33
C GLN A 139 21.01 31.32 -20.63
N GLU A 140 22.17 30.76 -20.96
CA GLU A 140 23.27 31.51 -21.57
C GLU A 140 24.08 30.63 -22.55
N HIS A 141 23.96 30.94 -23.86
CA HIS A 141 24.78 30.48 -25.00
C HIS A 141 24.32 29.24 -25.79
N GLY A 142 23.57 29.47 -26.88
CA GLY A 142 23.37 28.50 -27.97
C GLY A 142 24.15 28.90 -29.24
N SER A 143 24.98 27.99 -29.76
CA SER A 143 25.70 28.12 -31.03
C SER A 143 24.86 27.58 -32.20
N PRO A 144 24.93 28.13 -33.44
CA PRO A 144 24.00 27.81 -34.52
C PRO A 144 24.39 26.62 -35.43
N PHE A 145 25.37 25.80 -35.07
CA PHE A 145 25.92 24.77 -35.97
C PHE A 145 25.93 23.37 -35.37
N GLU A 146 24.78 22.72 -35.24
CA GLU A 146 24.70 21.27 -35.00
C GLU A 146 23.53 20.66 -35.80
N GLN A 147 23.83 20.05 -36.94
CA GLN A 147 22.90 19.23 -37.73
C GLN A 147 23.47 17.81 -37.87
N GLU A 148 22.63 16.83 -37.52
CA GLU A 148 22.79 15.38 -37.75
C GLU A 148 23.76 14.60 -36.83
N ARG A 149 23.63 14.76 -35.51
CA ARG A 149 24.02 13.73 -34.53
C ARG A 149 22.80 13.31 -33.72
N GLU A 150 22.82 12.09 -33.16
CA GLU A 150 21.87 11.72 -32.10
C GLU A 150 21.81 12.87 -31.10
N PRO A 151 20.60 13.29 -30.67
CA PRO A 151 20.48 14.42 -29.76
C PRO A 151 21.33 14.13 -28.53
N ALA A 152 22.22 15.06 -28.19
CA ALA A 152 23.01 14.95 -26.98
C ALA A 152 22.08 14.70 -25.79
N PRO A 153 22.48 13.85 -24.82
CA PRO A 153 21.68 13.61 -23.63
C PRO A 153 21.37 14.94 -22.96
N THR A 154 20.13 15.13 -22.55
CA THR A 154 19.73 16.33 -21.82
C THR A 154 20.47 16.41 -20.48
N PRO A 155 20.57 17.60 -19.87
CA PRO A 155 21.11 17.72 -18.51
C PRO A 155 20.42 16.79 -17.52
N GLY A 156 19.10 16.64 -17.62
CA GLY A 156 18.30 15.70 -16.83
C GLY A 156 18.60 14.25 -17.13
N ASP A 157 18.81 13.86 -18.40
CA ASP A 157 19.25 12.49 -18.75
C ASP A 157 20.63 12.18 -18.15
N THR A 158 21.57 13.12 -18.26
CA THR A 158 22.92 12.97 -17.69
C THR A 158 22.88 12.78 -16.17
N MET A 159 22.05 13.59 -15.49
CA MET A 159 21.88 13.51 -14.04
C MET A 159 21.15 12.23 -13.62
N LEU A 160 20.13 11.80 -14.37
CA LEU A 160 19.42 10.55 -14.10
C LEU A 160 20.36 9.34 -14.25
N ARG A 161 21.22 9.30 -15.28
CA ARG A 161 22.26 8.27 -15.43
C ARG A 161 23.19 8.21 -14.23
N ALA A 162 23.59 9.37 -13.72
CA ALA A 162 24.42 9.43 -12.53
C ALA A 162 23.68 8.84 -11.31
N ILE A 163 22.43 9.26 -11.07
CA ILE A 163 21.60 8.71 -9.98
C ILE A 163 21.51 7.19 -10.09
N PHE A 164 21.11 6.67 -11.25
CA PHE A 164 21.02 5.21 -11.48
C PHE A 164 22.35 4.48 -11.27
N ALA A 165 23.49 5.08 -11.64
CA ALA A 165 24.79 4.46 -11.41
C ALA A 165 25.12 4.27 -9.92
N TRP A 166 24.54 5.10 -9.03
CA TRP A 166 24.71 5.00 -7.58
C TRP A 166 23.60 4.21 -6.88
N THR A 167 22.38 4.23 -7.43
CA THR A 167 21.18 3.70 -6.77
C THR A 167 20.72 2.37 -7.32
N ASP A 168 21.20 1.98 -8.50
CA ASP A 168 20.72 0.83 -9.29
C ASP A 168 19.19 0.82 -9.49
N GLY A 169 18.56 2.01 -9.49
CA GLY A 169 17.11 2.15 -9.60
C GLY A 169 16.34 1.94 -8.29
N HIS A 170 17.02 1.82 -7.16
CA HIS A 170 16.38 1.66 -5.85
C HIS A 170 15.52 2.89 -5.50
N PRO A 171 14.19 2.75 -5.33
CA PRO A 171 13.26 3.89 -5.20
C PRO A 171 13.53 4.84 -4.03
N TYR A 172 14.05 4.33 -2.91
CA TYR A 172 14.39 5.17 -1.76
C TYR A 172 15.65 6.02 -1.97
N LEU A 173 16.51 5.60 -2.89
CA LEU A 173 17.80 6.24 -3.14
C LEU A 173 17.79 7.09 -4.42
N THR A 174 16.78 6.93 -5.27
CA THR A 174 16.61 7.57 -6.58
C THR A 174 15.77 8.84 -6.47
#